data_AF-A0AAW0YJJ6-F1
#
_entry.id   AF-A0AAW0YJJ6-F1
#
_cell.length_a   1.000
_cell.length_b   1.000
_cell.length_c   1.000
_cell.angle_alpha   90.00
_cell.angle_beta   90.00
_cell.angle_gamma   90.00
#
_symmetry.space_group_name_H-M   'P 1'
#
loop_
_entity.id
_entity.type
_entity.pdbx_description
1 polymer ?
#
loop_
_entity_poly.entity_id
_entity_poly.type
_entity_poly.pdbx_seq_one_letter_code
_entity_poly.pdbx_strand_id
1 'polypeptide(L)'
;MAHWFHRNPLKATAQVKFDLKLVASDSQTIKICSDLRQARLRLLELLPDANHEIDVVEPALTLYLALLRGLIEVPEGQSSDWSKLRHAIRFRWTHSVLGNPPESG
;
A
#
# COMPACT_ATOMS: atom_id res chain seq x y z
N MET A 1 -12.58 34.34 -3.78
CA MET A 1 -13.65 33.61 -3.07
C MET A 1 -13.00 32.47 -2.31
N ALA A 2 -13.34 32.29 -1.03
CA ALA A 2 -12.89 31.12 -0.28
C ALA A 2 -13.88 29.97 -0.52
N HIS A 3 -13.38 28.79 -0.85
CA HIS A 3 -14.19 27.58 -0.91
C HIS A 3 -14.01 26.81 0.40
N TRP A 4 -15.13 26.43 1.03
CA TRP A 4 -15.10 25.56 2.20
C TRP A 4 -15.44 24.14 1.77
N PHE A 5 -14.59 23.19 2.18
CA PHE A 5 -14.85 21.78 1.94
C PHE A 5 -14.71 20.99 3.23
N HIS A 6 -15.75 20.23 3.57
CA HIS A 6 -15.68 19.22 4.62
C HIS A 6 -14.60 18.17 4.28
N ARG A 7 -13.86 17.72 5.30
CA ARG A 7 -12.88 16.65 5.19
C ARG A 7 -13.07 15.70 6.35
N ASN A 8 -13.35 14.44 6.02
CA ASN A 8 -13.25 13.37 7.00
C ASN A 8 -11.78 13.06 7.29
N PRO A 9 -11.45 12.50 8.47
CA PRO A 9 -10.10 12.03 8.77
C PRO A 9 -9.61 11.02 7.73
N LEU A 10 -8.31 11.05 7.42
CA LEU A 10 -7.66 10.03 6.60
C LEU A 10 -7.69 8.67 7.32
N LYS A 11 -7.83 7.58 6.56
CA LYS A 11 -7.74 6.23 7.10
C LYS A 11 -6.30 5.98 7.57
N ALA A 12 -6.14 5.59 8.83
CA ALA A 12 -4.89 5.07 9.35
C ALA A 12 -4.76 3.58 9.04
N THR A 13 -3.54 3.06 9.05
CA THR A 13 -3.27 1.65 8.77
C THR A 13 -2.19 1.09 9.67
N ALA A 14 -2.27 -0.21 9.97
CA ALA A 14 -1.20 -0.90 10.66
C ALA A 14 0.09 -0.93 9.81
N GLN A 15 1.23 -1.00 10.49
CA GLN A 15 2.51 -1.24 9.83
C GLN A 15 2.51 -2.65 9.20
N VAL A 16 2.98 -2.75 7.96
CA VAL A 16 3.10 -4.02 7.22
C VAL A 16 4.57 -4.24 6.91
N LYS A 17 5.12 -5.38 7.34
CA LYS A 17 6.55 -5.70 7.19
C LYS A 17 6.91 -6.26 5.81
N PHE A 18 5.93 -6.77 5.06
CA PHE A 18 6.13 -7.48 3.79
C PHE A 18 7.11 -8.64 3.89
N ASP A 19 7.15 -9.30 5.04
CA ASP A 19 8.12 -10.34 5.33
C ASP A 19 7.51 -11.73 5.05
N LEU A 20 7.73 -12.24 3.83
CA LEU A 20 7.21 -13.52 3.35
C LEU A 20 8.15 -14.68 3.73
N LYS A 21 8.60 -14.74 5.00
CA LYS A 21 9.69 -15.62 5.53
C LYS A 21 9.76 -17.07 5.07
N LEU A 22 8.65 -17.68 4.66
CA LEU A 22 8.59 -19.09 4.21
C LEU A 22 8.56 -19.25 2.69
N VAL A 23 8.42 -18.15 1.95
CA VAL A 23 8.26 -18.10 0.48
C VAL A 23 9.41 -17.31 -0.18
N ALA A 24 9.90 -16.27 0.49
CA ALA A 24 10.98 -15.41 0.00
C ALA A 24 12.34 -15.87 0.55
N SER A 25 13.02 -16.74 -0.21
CA SER A 25 14.33 -17.29 0.19
C SER A 25 15.51 -16.71 -0.60
N ASP A 26 15.27 -16.19 -1.81
CA ASP A 26 16.32 -15.61 -2.65
C ASP A 26 16.46 -14.09 -2.47
N SER A 27 17.63 -13.56 -2.82
CA SER A 27 17.99 -12.16 -2.62
C SER A 27 17.12 -11.19 -3.42
N GLN A 28 16.61 -11.58 -4.59
CA GLN A 28 15.75 -10.72 -5.41
C GLN A 28 14.36 -10.62 -4.78
N THR A 29 13.81 -11.72 -4.28
CA THR A 29 12.51 -11.72 -3.58
C THR A 29 12.59 -10.95 -2.27
N ILE A 30 13.70 -11.04 -1.53
CA ILE A 30 13.92 -10.21 -0.33
C ILE A 30 13.97 -8.73 -0.70
N LYS A 31 14.66 -8.39 -1.79
CA LYS A 31 14.77 -7.01 -2.27
C LYS A 31 13.39 -6.44 -2.64
N ILE A 32 12.59 -7.14 -3.44
CA ILE A 32 11.27 -6.63 -3.86
C ILE A 32 10.31 -6.45 -2.68
N CYS A 33 10.39 -7.32 -1.66
CA CYS A 33 9.64 -7.16 -0.42
C CYS A 33 10.08 -5.91 0.36
N SER A 34 11.39 -5.63 0.42
CA SER A 34 11.92 -4.43 1.05
C SER A 34 11.53 -3.15 0.28
N ASP A 35 11.62 -3.18 -1.05
CA ASP A 35 11.25 -2.06 -1.91
C ASP A 35 9.74 -1.74 -1.74
N LEU A 36 8.88 -2.77 -1.71
CA LEU A 36 7.44 -2.61 -1.46
C LEU A 36 7.16 -2.00 -0.08
N ARG A 37 7.88 -2.44 0.95
CA ARG A 37 7.78 -1.85 2.30
C ARG A 37 8.17 -0.37 2.29
N GLN A 38 9.28 -0.01 1.64
CA GLN A 38 9.76 1.37 1.58
C GLN A 38 8.82 2.26 0.76
N ALA A 39 8.33 1.79 -0.39
CA ALA A 39 7.37 2.51 -1.21
C ALA A 39 6.08 2.82 -0.44
N ARG A 40 5.57 1.85 0.33
CA ARG A 40 4.41 2.05 1.20
C ARG A 40 4.66 3.09 2.28
N LEU A 41 5.80 3.00 2.98
CA LEU A 41 6.15 3.94 4.04
C LEU A 41 6.26 5.36 3.49
N ARG A 42 6.97 5.53 2.37
CA ARG A 42 7.11 6.83 1.70
C ARG A 42 5.76 7.44 1.35
N LEU A 43 4.84 6.66 0.76
CA LEU A 43 3.48 7.14 0.47
C LEU A 43 2.73 7.58 1.73
N LEU A 44 2.78 6.77 2.80
CA LEU A 44 2.08 7.07 4.06
C LEU A 44 2.66 8.29 4.80
N GLU A 45 3.94 8.62 4.58
CA GLU A 45 4.57 9.84 5.10
C GLU A 45 4.15 11.09 4.32
N LEU A 46 3.89 10.97 3.01
CA LEU A 46 3.51 12.09 2.15
C LEU A 46 2.07 12.54 2.37
N LEU A 47 1.13 11.59 2.51
CA LEU A 47 -0.31 11.87 2.52
C LEU A 47 -0.83 12.81 3.63
N PRO A 48 -0.29 12.82 4.87
CA PRO A 48 -0.76 13.71 5.92
C PRO A 48 -0.35 15.19 5.74
N ASP A 49 0.68 15.46 4.93
CA ASP A 49 1.19 16.82 4.73
C ASP A 49 0.62 17.43 3.45
N ALA A 50 -0.22 18.45 3.64
CA ALA A 50 -0.93 19.14 2.57
C ALA A 50 -0.04 20.09 1.74
N ASN A 51 1.24 20.26 2.09
CA ASN A 51 2.18 21.06 1.32
C ASN A 51 2.86 20.27 0.19
N HIS A 52 2.68 18.94 0.15
CA HIS A 52 3.18 18.16 -0.97
C HIS A 52 2.32 18.37 -2.21
N GLU A 53 2.99 18.71 -3.30
CA GLU A 53 2.40 18.82 -4.63
C GLU A 53 2.15 17.43 -5.25
N ILE A 54 1.25 17.39 -6.22
CA ILE A 54 0.82 16.13 -6.86
C ILE A 54 1.97 15.40 -7.56
N ASP A 55 2.94 16.15 -8.08
CA ASP A 55 4.15 15.65 -8.73
C ASP A 55 5.07 14.86 -7.78
N VAL A 56 4.93 15.02 -6.46
CA VAL A 56 5.62 14.22 -5.45
C VAL A 56 4.79 13.01 -5.03
N VAL A 57 3.48 13.18 -4.88
CA VAL A 57 2.58 12.14 -4.37
C VAL A 57 2.30 11.06 -5.42
N GLU A 58 2.06 11.44 -6.68
CA GLU A 58 1.69 10.53 -7.76
C GLU A 58 2.79 9.51 -8.09
N PRO A 59 4.09 9.86 -8.17
CA PRO A 59 5.14 8.86 -8.38
C PRO A 59 5.26 7.88 -7.22
N ALA A 60 5.13 8.35 -5.96
CA ALA A 60 5.18 7.49 -4.79
C ALA A 60 4.00 6.50 -4.75
N LEU A 61 2.80 6.97 -5.10
CA LEU A 61 1.61 6.13 -5.23
C LEU A 61 1.78 5.09 -6.34
N THR A 62 2.22 5.53 -7.52
CA THR A 62 2.43 4.67 -8.70
C THR A 62 3.42 3.56 -8.39
N LEU A 63 4.56 3.88 -7.75
CA LEU A 63 5.56 2.89 -7.37
C LEU A 63 5.00 1.86 -6.38
N TYR A 64 4.29 2.32 -5.34
CA TYR A 64 3.68 1.41 -4.37
C TYR A 64 2.65 0.48 -5.02
N LEU A 65 1.76 1.02 -5.86
CA LEU A 65 0.73 0.23 -6.54
C LEU A 65 1.33 -0.75 -7.54
N ALA A 66 2.35 -0.36 -8.30
CA ALA A 66 3.03 -1.24 -9.25
C ALA A 66 3.64 -2.47 -8.55
N LEU A 67 4.31 -2.26 -7.41
CA LEU A 67 4.88 -3.36 -6.61
C LEU A 67 3.79 -4.22 -5.94
N LEU A 68 2.74 -3.59 -5.41
CA LEU A 68 1.61 -4.29 -4.78
C LEU A 68 0.86 -5.16 -5.79
N ARG A 69 0.71 -4.70 -7.04
CA ARG A 69 0.06 -5.45 -8.12
C ARG A 69 0.72 -6.81 -8.35
N GLY A 70 2.04 -6.94 -8.20
CA GLY A 70 2.74 -8.23 -8.29
C GLY A 70 2.34 -9.26 -7.23
N LEU A 71 1.74 -8.83 -6.11
CA LEU A 71 1.16 -9.73 -5.13
C LEU A 71 -0.27 -10.17 -5.50
N ILE A 72 -0.92 -9.50 -6.44
CA ILE A 72 -2.33 -9.70 -6.79
C ILE A 72 -2.47 -10.41 -8.13
N GLU A 73 -1.68 -10.00 -9.13
CA GLU A 73 -1.75 -10.46 -10.50
C GLU A 73 -0.51 -11.27 -10.87
N VAL A 74 -0.69 -12.24 -11.76
CA VAL A 74 0.39 -13.01 -12.36
C VAL A 74 0.95 -12.22 -13.55
N PRO A 75 2.25 -12.32 -13.88
CA PRO A 75 2.80 -11.67 -15.07
C PRO A 75 2.01 -12.02 -16.34
N GLU A 76 1.89 -11.04 -17.24
CA GLU A 76 1.12 -11.18 -18.47
C GLU A 76 1.56 -12.41 -19.28
N GLY A 77 0.59 -13.18 -19.74
CA GLY A 77 0.83 -14.38 -20.55
C GLY A 77 1.14 -15.66 -19.77
N GLN A 78 1.22 -15.63 -18.43
CA GLN A 78 1.46 -16.84 -17.62
C GLN A 78 0.16 -17.52 -17.12
N SER A 79 -0.89 -16.77 -16.78
CA SER A 79 -2.21 -17.29 -16.41
C SER A 79 -3.26 -16.18 -16.38
N SER A 80 -4.55 -16.52 -16.52
CA SER A 80 -5.67 -15.62 -16.20
C SER A 80 -6.05 -15.61 -14.70
N ASP A 81 -5.38 -16.44 -13.89
CA ASP A 81 -5.66 -16.57 -12.46
C ASP A 81 -4.96 -15.48 -11.62
N TRP A 82 -5.44 -15.32 -10.38
CA TRP A 82 -4.82 -14.45 -9.39
C TRP A 82 -3.49 -14.99 -8.88
N SER A 83 -2.60 -14.10 -8.46
CA SER A 83 -1.35 -14.46 -7.79
C SER A 83 -1.63 -15.26 -6.52
N LYS A 84 -0.83 -16.30 -6.30
CA LYS A 84 -0.86 -17.11 -5.06
C LYS A 84 -0.54 -16.28 -3.81
N LEU A 85 0.03 -15.09 -3.98
CA LEU A 85 0.38 -14.17 -2.90
C LEU A 85 -0.77 -13.23 -2.50
N ARG A 86 -1.91 -13.25 -3.21
CA ARG A 86 -3.01 -12.30 -3.02
C ARG A 86 -3.52 -12.24 -1.57
N HIS A 87 -3.48 -13.38 -0.88
CA HIS A 87 -3.95 -13.51 0.50
C HIS A 87 -2.80 -13.71 1.51
N ALA A 88 -1.54 -13.54 1.08
CA ALA A 88 -0.38 -13.78 1.94
C ALA A 88 -0.18 -12.71 3.02
N ILE A 89 -0.78 -11.52 2.84
CA ILE A 89 -0.58 -10.37 3.73
C ILE A 89 -1.92 -9.83 4.21
N ARG A 90 -2.06 -9.70 5.54
CA ARG A 90 -3.22 -9.04 6.15
C ARG A 90 -2.98 -7.54 6.25
N PHE A 91 -3.86 -6.76 5.63
CA PHE A 91 -3.93 -5.31 5.80
C PHE A 91 -5.03 -4.95 6.80
N ARG A 92 -4.81 -3.89 7.58
CA ARG A 92 -5.81 -3.35 8.53
C ARG A 92 -5.87 -1.85 8.36
N TRP A 93 -7.08 -1.31 8.26
CA TRP A 93 -7.34 0.11 8.09
C TRP A 93 -8.41 0.59 9.07
N THR A 94 -8.31 1.85 9.51
CA THR A 94 -9.42 2.53 10.21
C THR A 94 -10.43 3.05 9.20
N HIS A 95 -11.53 3.62 9.68
CA HIS A 95 -12.58 4.19 8.84
C HIS A 95 -12.51 5.72 8.82
N SER A 96 -12.86 6.33 7.70
CA SER A 96 -13.02 7.79 7.62
C SER A 96 -14.30 8.28 8.30
N VAL A 97 -15.30 7.41 8.49
CA VAL A 97 -16.63 7.78 9.03
C VAL A 97 -16.94 7.12 10.38
N LEU A 98 -16.36 5.94 10.67
CA LEU A 98 -16.64 5.18 11.90
C LEU A 98 -15.60 5.38 13.01
N GLY A 99 -14.65 6.29 12.82
CA GLY A 99 -13.61 6.61 13.79
C GLY A 99 -12.49 5.56 13.89
N ASN A 100 -11.97 5.38 15.11
CA ASN A 100 -10.74 4.63 15.38
C ASN A 100 -10.79 3.09 15.35
N PRO A 101 -11.92 2.37 15.50
CA PRO A 101 -11.84 0.91 15.43
C PRO A 101 -11.39 0.49 14.02
N PRO A 102 -10.29 -0.29 13.90
CA PRO A 102 -9.91 -0.87 12.63
C PRO A 102 -11.01 -1.80 12.12
N GLU A 103 -11.14 -1.94 10.80
CA GLU A 103 -12.04 -2.91 10.17
C GLU A 103 -11.86 -4.30 10.79
N SER A 104 -12.96 -4.84 11.35
CA SER A 104 -13.05 -6.22 11.80
C SER A 104 -12.87 -7.12 10.58
N GLY A 105 -11.69 -7.73 10.46
CA GLY A 105 -11.36 -8.64 9.35
C GLY A 105 -11.58 -10.09 9.69
#